data_AF-A0A426UJX0-F1
#
_entry.id   AF-A0A426UJX0-F1
#
_cell.length_a   1.000
_cell.length_b   1.000
_cell.length_c   1.000
_cell.angle_alpha   90.00
_cell.angle_beta   90.00
_cell.angle_gamma   90.00
#
_symmetry.space_group_name_H-M   'P 1'
#
loop_
_entity.id
_entity.type
_entity.pdbx_description
1 polymer ?
#
loop_
_entity_poly.entity_id
_entity_poly.type
_entity_poly.pdbx_seq_one_letter_code
_entity_poly.pdbx_strand_id
1 'polypeptide(L)'
;MAGTDEDAVAAADDALYVLTALLLTPAKFPSVLGDDYPEACAALGLAPLADGYGLVIGQDGTGARWTVVIDDVSLVAVAIASWDCGMEYDLSPDERTVVAALPGWPLAVAVAAPGVPAPHDPDPADGPLLAPPDTSTWGSAQRRLGADEIALQWAMWREQIDDADFPSPNGTSTGSDRAVDSGTTEGAATGVATTDDAASDGDTPPRGTPAAVATDRDASQNAPTGDGDPKDGASGALAQGTPSKGNSGIRRVLAEARAYVDSPPPLGRVRSSFASGDARTLRADGPGWSLVARTDDIAFVLLDDKPGEVLPVGRGPELPGLLEALDKMAVRPN
;
A
#
# COMPACT_ATOMS: atom_id res chain seq x y z
N MET A 1 49.47 9.85 -23.70
CA MET A 1 49.10 9.60 -22.29
C MET A 1 49.06 10.95 -21.57
N ALA A 2 47.98 11.69 -21.77
CA ALA A 2 47.60 12.75 -20.83
C ALA A 2 46.59 12.09 -19.90
N GLY A 3 46.95 11.93 -18.62
CA GLY A 3 45.93 11.67 -17.62
C GLY A 3 45.12 12.95 -17.50
N THR A 4 43.83 12.87 -17.76
CA THR A 4 42.90 13.85 -17.21
C THR A 4 42.97 13.70 -15.71
N ASP A 5 43.38 14.75 -15.00
CA ASP A 5 42.89 14.93 -13.65
C ASP A 5 41.36 14.94 -13.78
N GLU A 6 40.73 13.86 -13.32
CA GLU A 6 39.37 13.94 -12.79
C GLU A 6 39.49 14.79 -11.53
N ASP A 7 39.54 16.12 -11.74
CA ASP A 7 39.53 17.11 -10.68
C ASP A 7 38.29 16.82 -9.84
N ALA A 8 38.51 16.13 -8.73
CA ALA A 8 37.48 15.78 -7.78
C ALA A 8 36.81 17.09 -7.39
N VAL A 9 35.54 17.22 -7.77
CA VAL A 9 34.69 18.33 -7.34
C VAL A 9 34.57 18.14 -5.83
N ALA A 10 35.47 18.81 -5.10
CA ALA A 10 35.30 19.10 -3.70
C ALA A 10 34.05 19.96 -3.62
N ALA A 11 32.90 19.30 -3.49
CA ALA A 11 31.69 19.96 -3.09
C ALA A 11 32.03 20.71 -1.80
N ALA A 12 31.53 21.94 -1.67
CA ALA A 12 31.67 22.66 -0.41
C ALA A 12 31.14 21.76 0.71
N ASP A 13 31.77 21.78 1.90
CA ASP A 13 31.36 20.91 3.03
C ASP A 13 29.86 21.04 3.35
N ASP A 14 29.25 22.19 3.03
CA ASP A 14 27.82 22.52 3.21
C ASP A 14 26.90 22.05 2.05
N ALA A 15 27.41 21.35 1.03
CA ALA A 15 26.63 20.98 -0.16
C ALA A 15 25.80 19.70 0.05
N LEU A 16 24.49 19.77 -0.21
CA LEU A 16 23.58 18.63 -0.17
C LEU A 16 23.61 17.83 -1.48
N TYR A 17 24.11 16.60 -1.42
CA TYR A 17 23.95 15.59 -2.46
C TYR A 17 22.53 15.02 -2.44
N VAL A 18 21.71 15.43 -3.41
CA VAL A 18 20.33 14.95 -3.55
C VAL A 18 20.31 13.47 -3.94
N LEU A 19 19.60 12.64 -3.17
CA LEU A 19 19.38 11.22 -3.46
C LEU A 19 17.97 10.94 -3.97
N THR A 20 16.97 11.65 -3.45
CA THR A 20 15.57 11.53 -3.89
C THR A 20 14.78 12.76 -3.47
N ALA A 21 13.56 12.90 -3.98
CA ALA A 21 12.63 13.93 -3.57
C ALA A 21 11.19 13.40 -3.55
N LEU A 22 10.37 13.98 -2.67
CA LEU A 22 8.95 13.64 -2.52
C LEU A 22 8.11 14.92 -2.49
N LEU A 23 6.83 14.76 -2.81
CA LEU A 23 5.84 15.82 -2.61
C LEU A 23 5.11 15.57 -1.29
N LEU A 24 4.99 16.61 -0.47
CA LEU A 24 4.17 16.69 0.73
C LEU A 24 3.04 17.68 0.43
N THR A 25 2.00 17.19 -0.22
CA THR A 25 0.82 17.98 -0.63
C THR A 25 -0.45 17.30 -0.13
N PRO A 26 -1.58 18.02 0.02
CA PRO A 26 -2.87 17.41 0.35
C PRO A 26 -3.28 16.24 -0.57
N ALA A 27 -2.95 16.31 -1.86
CA ALA A 27 -3.28 15.27 -2.84
C ALA A 27 -2.33 14.06 -2.79
N LYS A 28 -1.05 14.31 -2.50
CA LYS A 28 0.05 13.34 -2.54
C LYS A 28 1.02 13.69 -1.41
N PHE A 29 1.01 12.87 -0.36
CA PHE A 29 2.01 12.88 0.71
C PHE A 29 2.34 11.43 1.14
N PRO A 30 3.57 11.16 1.64
CA PRO A 30 3.91 9.86 2.20
C PRO A 30 3.10 9.58 3.47
N SER A 31 2.31 8.50 3.48
CA SER A 31 1.47 8.13 4.63
C SER A 31 2.28 7.75 5.88
N VAL A 32 3.60 7.55 5.75
CA VAL A 32 4.51 7.41 6.89
C VAL A 32 4.53 8.65 7.81
N LEU A 33 4.25 9.85 7.29
CA LEU A 33 4.40 11.12 8.02
C LEU A 33 3.22 11.51 8.94
N GLY A 34 2.01 10.94 8.74
CA GLY A 34 0.81 11.31 9.51
C GLY A 34 -0.46 10.66 8.96
N ASP A 35 -1.59 10.81 9.68
CA ASP A 35 -2.93 10.39 9.23
C ASP A 35 -3.51 11.35 8.17
N ASP A 36 -3.05 12.60 8.12
CA ASP A 36 -3.39 13.58 7.07
C ASP A 36 -2.28 14.61 6.83
N TYR A 37 -2.47 15.47 5.82
CA TYR A 37 -1.48 16.47 5.42
C TYR A 37 -1.19 17.50 6.53
N PRO A 38 -2.19 18.09 7.23
CA PRO A 38 -1.94 18.96 8.37
C PRO A 38 -1.19 18.29 9.54
N GLU A 39 -1.48 17.03 9.87
CA GLU A 39 -0.72 16.31 10.90
C GLU A 39 0.72 16.05 10.45
N ALA A 40 0.93 15.65 9.19
CA ALA A 40 2.27 15.48 8.63
C ALA A 40 3.08 16.79 8.63
N CYS A 41 2.46 17.94 8.33
CA CYS A 41 3.10 19.25 8.48
C CYS A 41 3.45 19.54 9.95
N ALA A 42 2.54 19.29 10.89
CA ALA A 42 2.78 19.51 12.31
C ALA A 42 3.92 18.64 12.86
N ALA A 43 4.05 17.39 12.41
CA ALA A 43 5.15 16.49 12.76
C ALA A 43 6.53 17.01 12.28
N LEU A 44 6.56 17.78 11.19
CA LEU A 44 7.75 18.44 10.66
C LEU A 44 7.95 19.88 11.18
N GLY A 45 7.08 20.37 12.07
CA GLY A 45 7.12 21.75 12.58
C GLY A 45 6.65 22.82 11.58
N LEU A 46 5.96 22.42 10.51
CA LEU A 46 5.53 23.28 9.40
C LEU A 46 4.07 23.72 9.56
N ALA A 47 3.73 24.89 9.00
CA ALA A 47 2.34 25.28 8.79
C ALA A 47 1.78 24.60 7.53
N PRO A 48 0.55 24.06 7.52
CA PRO A 48 -0.02 23.47 6.31
C PRO A 48 -0.33 24.56 5.26
N LEU A 49 0.34 24.50 4.11
CA LEU A 49 0.09 25.33 2.95
C LEU A 49 -0.89 24.66 1.98
N ALA A 50 -1.63 25.45 1.20
CA ALA A 50 -2.59 24.90 0.24
C ALA A 50 -1.90 24.12 -0.88
N ASP A 51 -0.78 24.65 -1.38
CA ASP A 51 0.00 24.06 -2.47
C ASP A 51 0.89 22.90 -2.02
N GLY A 52 1.20 22.84 -0.71
CA GLY A 52 2.06 21.83 -0.09
C GLY A 52 3.53 22.25 0.03
N TYR A 53 4.41 21.26 0.08
CA TYR A 53 5.87 21.39 0.13
C TYR A 53 6.53 20.34 -0.78
N GLY A 54 7.69 20.67 -1.33
CA GLY A 54 8.66 19.69 -1.79
C GLY A 54 9.56 19.23 -0.64
N LEU A 55 9.86 17.94 -0.57
CA LEU A 55 10.85 17.37 0.34
C LEU A 55 12.02 16.84 -0.46
N VAL A 56 13.23 17.36 -0.23
CA VAL A 56 14.47 16.89 -0.84
C VAL A 56 15.27 16.12 0.20
N ILE A 57 15.60 14.88 -0.12
CA ILE A 57 16.28 13.93 0.75
C ILE A 57 17.69 13.72 0.20
N GLY A 58 18.69 14.03 1.02
CA GLY A 58 20.09 13.98 0.61
C GLY A 58 21.06 13.78 1.76
N GLN A 59 22.35 13.74 1.39
CA GLN A 59 23.48 13.69 2.32
C GLN A 59 24.34 14.93 2.15
N ASP A 60 25.00 15.40 3.21
CA ASP A 60 26.16 16.30 3.07
C ASP A 60 27.44 15.53 2.67
N GLY A 61 28.54 16.26 2.47
CA GLY A 61 29.84 15.66 2.12
C GLY A 61 30.44 14.74 3.18
N THR A 62 29.99 14.82 4.45
CA THR A 62 30.40 13.89 5.51
C THR A 62 29.59 12.59 5.48
N GLY A 63 28.46 12.59 4.78
CA GLY A 63 27.51 11.49 4.70
C GLY A 63 26.34 11.58 5.69
N ALA A 64 26.23 12.67 6.45
CA ALA A 64 25.11 12.86 7.37
C ALA A 64 23.83 13.20 6.62
N ARG A 65 22.70 12.71 7.13
CA ARG A 65 21.41 12.66 6.42
C ARG A 65 20.53 13.87 6.72
N TRP A 66 19.99 14.48 5.68
CA TRP A 66 19.12 15.65 5.79
C TRP A 66 17.84 15.52 4.95
N THR A 67 16.76 16.09 5.48
CA THR A 67 15.49 16.32 4.78
C THR A 67 15.26 17.83 4.66
N VAL A 68 15.44 18.38 3.46
CA VAL A 68 15.26 19.80 3.16
C VAL A 68 13.83 20.04 2.66
N VAL A 69 13.12 20.96 3.30
CA VAL A 69 11.74 21.35 2.99
C VAL A 69 11.75 22.60 2.13
N ILE A 70 11.03 22.54 1.01
CA ILE A 70 11.00 23.58 -0.03
C ILE A 70 9.55 24.01 -0.26
N ASP A 71 9.29 25.33 -0.32
CA ASP A 71 7.95 25.87 -0.62
C ASP A 71 7.62 25.97 -2.12
N ASP A 72 8.65 26.01 -3.00
CA ASP A 72 8.48 25.77 -4.44
C ASP A 72 8.24 24.29 -4.74
N VAL A 73 6.97 23.88 -4.61
CA VAL A 73 6.47 22.55 -4.98
C VAL A 73 6.65 22.25 -6.47
N SER A 74 6.66 23.28 -7.33
CA SER A 74 6.74 23.09 -8.79
C SER A 74 8.14 22.64 -9.21
N LEU A 75 9.18 23.24 -8.63
CA LEU A 75 10.57 22.84 -8.83
C LEU A 75 10.77 21.34 -8.52
N VAL A 76 10.29 20.89 -7.36
CA VAL A 76 10.43 19.49 -6.93
C VAL A 76 9.57 18.54 -7.76
N ALA A 77 8.36 18.95 -8.15
CA ALA A 77 7.49 18.16 -9.02
C ALA A 77 8.10 17.96 -10.42
N VAL A 78 8.75 18.98 -10.99
CA VAL A 78 9.46 18.89 -12.28
C VAL A 78 10.67 17.95 -12.20
N ALA A 79 11.43 17.99 -11.11
CA ALA A 79 12.54 17.06 -10.88
C ALA A 79 12.06 15.60 -10.85
N ILE A 80 11.05 15.29 -10.02
CA ILE A 80 10.46 13.95 -9.92
C ILE A 80 9.93 13.48 -11.27
N ALA A 81 9.16 14.32 -11.98
CA ALA A 81 8.61 13.95 -13.30
C ALA A 81 9.71 13.72 -14.36
N SER A 82 10.87 14.37 -14.24
CA SER A 82 12.00 14.18 -15.13
C SER A 82 12.68 12.83 -14.87
N TRP A 83 12.94 12.52 -13.59
CA TRP A 83 13.53 11.24 -13.18
C TRP A 83 12.60 10.04 -13.46
N ASP A 84 11.28 10.18 -13.24
CA ASP A 84 10.27 9.17 -13.58
C ASP A 84 10.24 8.87 -15.10
N CYS A 85 10.59 9.85 -15.94
CA CYS A 85 10.74 9.68 -17.39
C CYS A 85 12.15 9.21 -17.82
N GLY A 86 13.06 8.95 -16.88
CA GLY A 86 14.46 8.58 -17.16
C GLY A 86 15.32 9.72 -17.71
N MET A 87 14.93 10.98 -17.49
CA MET A 87 15.69 12.16 -17.88
C MET A 87 16.56 12.65 -16.70
N GLU A 88 17.77 13.11 -17.02
CA GLU A 88 18.62 13.81 -16.05
C GLU A 88 18.00 15.17 -15.69
N TYR A 89 17.95 15.47 -14.39
CA TYR A 89 17.55 16.77 -13.87
C TYR A 89 18.34 17.06 -12.59
N ASP A 90 19.05 18.19 -12.57
CA ASP A 90 19.82 18.66 -11.42
C ASP A 90 18.92 19.51 -10.51
N LEU A 91 18.50 18.93 -9.39
CA LEU A 91 17.62 19.60 -8.42
C LEU A 91 18.46 20.41 -7.43
N SER A 92 18.66 21.69 -7.75
CA SER A 92 19.36 22.68 -6.92
C SER A 92 18.38 23.76 -6.40
N PRO A 93 17.85 23.64 -5.16
CA PRO A 93 16.96 24.64 -4.56
C PRO A 93 17.69 25.97 -4.27
N ASP A 94 17.01 27.10 -4.49
CA ASP A 94 17.51 28.41 -4.02
C ASP A 94 17.32 28.53 -2.50
N GLU A 95 18.28 29.14 -1.81
CA GLU A 95 18.22 29.35 -0.35
C GLU A 95 16.93 30.04 0.13
N ARG A 96 16.24 30.81 -0.73
CA ARG A 96 14.98 31.49 -0.39
C ARG A 96 13.76 30.60 -0.42
N THR A 97 13.79 29.46 -1.12
CA THR A 97 12.67 28.51 -1.16
C THR A 97 12.82 27.41 -0.12
N VAL A 98 14.01 27.25 0.48
CA VAL A 98 14.25 26.38 1.62
C VAL A 98 13.64 26.98 2.88
N VAL A 99 12.59 26.34 3.41
CA VAL A 99 11.88 26.79 4.62
C VAL A 99 12.31 26.06 5.89
N ALA A 100 12.89 24.86 5.75
CA ALA A 100 13.51 24.13 6.85
C ALA A 100 14.56 23.12 6.33
N ALA A 101 15.62 22.92 7.10
CA ALA A 101 16.50 21.75 6.98
C ALA A 101 16.31 20.91 8.24
N LEU A 102 15.83 19.67 8.09
CA LEU A 102 15.52 18.77 9.19
C LEU A 102 16.57 17.65 9.22
N PRO A 103 17.18 17.36 10.38
CA PRO A 103 18.16 16.29 10.49
C PRO A 103 17.48 14.91 10.37
N GLY A 104 18.13 13.96 9.69
CA GLY A 104 17.59 12.62 9.45
C GLY A 104 16.63 12.51 8.25
N TRP A 105 16.07 11.31 8.04
CA TRP A 105 15.18 10.96 6.93
C TRP A 105 13.91 10.22 7.41
N PRO A 106 12.73 10.49 6.82
CA PRO A 106 11.49 9.76 7.10
C PRO A 106 11.42 8.38 6.41
N LEU A 107 12.46 7.98 5.66
CA LEU A 107 12.53 6.78 4.85
C LEU A 107 13.82 6.00 5.12
N ALA A 108 13.73 4.67 5.10
CA ALA A 108 14.90 3.81 5.21
C ALA A 108 15.64 3.73 3.86
N VAL A 109 16.84 4.30 3.80
CA VAL A 109 17.73 4.25 2.62
C VAL A 109 19.14 3.88 3.10
N ALA A 110 19.78 2.95 2.38
CA ALA A 110 21.08 2.36 2.72
C ALA A 110 22.19 2.65 1.69
N VAL A 111 21.88 3.45 0.65
CA VAL A 111 22.79 3.79 -0.45
C VAL A 111 23.39 5.17 -0.20
N ALA A 112 24.71 5.29 -0.38
CA ALA A 112 25.43 6.57 -0.34
C ALA A 112 25.47 7.24 -1.72
N ALA A 113 25.58 8.57 -1.74
CA ALA A 113 25.98 9.29 -2.95
C ALA A 113 27.41 8.88 -3.39
N PRO A 114 27.75 8.88 -4.70
CA PRO A 114 29.07 8.50 -5.18
C PRO A 114 30.19 9.35 -4.54
N GLY A 115 31.16 8.69 -3.92
CA GLY A 115 32.29 9.35 -3.24
C GLY A 115 32.00 9.84 -1.82
N VAL A 116 30.74 9.80 -1.36
CA VAL A 116 30.33 10.21 -0.01
C VAL A 116 30.41 9.03 0.96
N PRO A 117 30.72 9.23 2.26
CA PRO A 117 30.68 8.18 3.27
C PRO A 117 29.29 7.54 3.46
N ALA A 118 29.25 6.43 4.21
CA ALA A 118 28.01 5.71 4.48
C ALA A 118 26.96 6.61 5.18
N PRO A 119 25.66 6.50 4.82
CA PRO A 119 24.63 7.36 5.39
C PRO A 119 24.48 7.15 6.89
N HIS A 120 24.49 8.24 7.66
CA HIS A 120 24.32 8.24 9.10
C HIS A 120 23.49 9.42 9.60
N ASP A 121 22.97 9.35 10.81
CA ASP A 121 22.28 10.50 11.41
C ASP A 121 23.29 11.61 11.79
N PRO A 122 22.95 12.90 11.56
CA PRO A 122 23.74 14.02 12.06
C PRO A 122 23.72 14.09 13.59
N ASP A 123 24.51 15.01 14.18
CA ASP A 123 24.60 15.14 15.62
C ASP A 123 23.23 15.58 16.21
N PRO A 124 22.74 14.95 17.29
CA PRO A 124 21.49 15.37 17.95
C PRO A 124 21.50 16.82 18.47
N ALA A 125 22.65 17.52 18.47
CA ALA A 125 22.73 18.97 18.66
C ALA A 125 21.96 19.76 17.57
N ASP A 126 21.81 19.22 16.36
CA ASP A 126 21.17 19.88 15.21
C ASP A 126 19.64 19.79 15.23
N GLY A 127 19.06 19.09 16.20
CA GLY A 127 17.61 19.03 16.45
C GLY A 127 17.05 17.61 16.60
N PRO A 128 15.72 17.48 16.72
CA PRO A 128 15.08 16.17 16.78
C PRO A 128 15.23 15.45 15.43
N LEU A 129 15.91 14.31 15.45
CA LEU A 129 16.09 13.46 14.26
C LEU A 129 14.73 13.03 13.69
N LEU A 130 14.49 13.37 12.43
CA LEU A 130 13.42 12.79 11.63
C LEU A 130 13.82 11.35 11.33
N ALA A 131 13.17 10.40 11.99
CA ALA A 131 13.37 8.98 11.79
C ALA A 131 12.21 8.38 10.96
N PRO A 132 12.41 7.25 10.27
CA PRO A 132 11.30 6.46 9.74
C PRO A 132 10.37 6.04 10.89
N PRO A 133 9.05 5.98 10.68
CA PRO A 133 8.13 5.60 11.74
C PRO A 133 8.41 4.16 12.21
N ASP A 134 8.12 3.88 13.48
CA ASP A 134 8.24 2.52 14.00
C ASP A 134 7.27 1.58 13.27
N THR A 135 7.85 0.64 12.54
CA THR A 135 7.15 -0.44 11.84
C THR A 135 7.43 -1.80 12.48
N SER A 136 8.01 -1.85 13.68
CA SER A 136 8.15 -3.07 14.47
C SER A 136 6.88 -3.40 15.28
N THR A 137 6.03 -2.40 15.53
CA THR A 137 4.76 -2.55 16.24
C THR A 137 3.57 -2.17 15.36
N TRP A 138 2.41 -2.80 15.58
CA TRP A 138 1.19 -2.41 14.87
C TRP A 138 0.63 -1.11 15.45
N GLY A 139 0.31 -0.19 14.55
CA GLY A 139 -0.26 1.11 14.85
C GLY A 139 -0.52 1.89 13.56
N SER A 140 -0.74 3.19 13.67
CA SER A 140 -1.12 4.03 12.52
C SER A 140 -0.13 3.97 11.36
N ALA A 141 1.18 3.96 11.61
CA ALA A 141 2.19 3.83 10.57
C ALA A 141 2.10 2.51 9.79
N GLN A 142 2.11 1.35 10.46
CA GLN A 142 1.94 0.04 9.80
C GLN A 142 0.60 -0.06 9.05
N ARG A 143 -0.49 0.42 9.66
CA ARG A 143 -1.83 0.36 9.10
C ARG A 143 -1.93 1.18 7.80
N ARG A 144 -1.37 2.39 7.79
CA ARG A 144 -1.32 3.27 6.61
C ARG A 144 -0.42 2.70 5.50
N LEU A 145 0.74 2.15 5.85
CA LEU A 145 1.63 1.45 4.90
C LEU A 145 0.95 0.24 4.26
N GLY A 146 0.31 -0.62 5.05
CA GLY A 146 -0.44 -1.77 4.53
C GLY A 146 -1.61 -1.36 3.62
N ALA A 147 -2.28 -0.26 3.95
CA ALA A 147 -3.36 0.29 3.13
C ALA A 147 -2.85 0.94 1.82
N ASP A 148 -1.67 1.55 1.82
CA ASP A 148 -1.02 2.02 0.57
C ASP A 148 -0.53 0.85 -0.29
N GLU A 149 -0.02 -0.23 0.32
CA GLU A 149 0.36 -1.45 -0.40
C GLU A 149 -0.85 -2.16 -1.04
N ILE A 150 -1.99 -2.21 -0.34
CA ILE A 150 -3.26 -2.71 -0.91
C ILE A 150 -3.72 -1.84 -2.09
N ALA A 151 -3.53 -0.52 -2.03
CA ALA A 151 -3.87 0.38 -3.13
C ALA A 151 -2.97 0.18 -4.35
N LEU A 152 -1.66 -0.05 -4.12
CA LEU A 152 -0.67 -0.31 -5.16
C LEU A 152 -0.87 -1.67 -5.82
N GLN A 153 -1.10 -2.72 -5.02
CA GLN A 153 -1.26 -4.11 -5.45
C GLN A 153 -2.73 -4.55 -5.57
N TRP A 154 -3.65 -3.62 -5.88
CA TRP A 154 -5.10 -3.87 -5.81
C TRP A 154 -5.53 -5.16 -6.50
N ALA A 155 -5.04 -5.42 -7.72
CA ALA A 155 -5.41 -6.62 -8.48
C ALA A 155 -5.05 -7.91 -7.73
N MET A 156 -3.83 -8.00 -7.19
CA MET A 156 -3.34 -9.16 -6.44
C MET A 156 -4.11 -9.38 -5.14
N TRP A 157 -4.53 -8.32 -4.45
CA TRP A 157 -5.38 -8.42 -3.26
C TRP A 157 -6.82 -8.82 -3.59
N ARG A 158 -7.37 -8.31 -4.70
CA ARG A 158 -8.74 -8.59 -5.12
C ARG A 158 -8.93 -10.02 -5.63
N GLU A 159 -7.93 -10.59 -6.30
CA GLU A 159 -7.92 -11.99 -6.76
C GLU A 159 -7.97 -13.02 -5.61
N GLN A 160 -7.58 -12.65 -4.40
CA GLN A 160 -7.60 -13.53 -3.22
C GLN A 160 -8.98 -13.64 -2.56
N ILE A 161 -9.99 -12.91 -3.05
CA ILE A 161 -11.33 -12.85 -2.46
C ILE A 161 -12.37 -13.39 -3.43
N ASP A 162 -13.13 -14.37 -2.97
CA ASP A 162 -14.30 -14.87 -3.70
C ASP A 162 -15.49 -13.92 -3.48
N ASP A 163 -16.23 -13.61 -4.53
CA ASP A 163 -17.48 -12.85 -4.41
C ASP A 163 -18.52 -13.60 -3.56
N ALA A 164 -18.40 -14.92 -3.43
CA ALA A 164 -19.20 -15.75 -2.54
C ALA A 164 -18.96 -15.50 -1.04
N ASP A 165 -17.81 -14.91 -0.66
CA ASP A 165 -17.53 -14.53 0.73
C ASP A 165 -18.37 -13.32 1.19
N PHE A 166 -18.96 -12.59 0.24
CA PHE A 166 -19.89 -11.49 0.52
C PHE A 166 -21.34 -11.99 0.54
N PRO A 167 -22.01 -12.04 1.71
CA PRO A 167 -23.41 -12.44 1.77
C PRO A 167 -24.29 -11.42 1.03
N SER A 168 -24.79 -11.81 -0.13
CA SER A 168 -25.80 -11.03 -0.86
C SER A 168 -27.05 -10.85 0.02
N PRO A 169 -27.60 -9.62 0.16
CA PRO A 169 -28.81 -9.39 0.96
C PRO A 169 -30.03 -10.13 0.40
N ASN A 170 -30.02 -10.45 -0.89
CA ASN A 170 -30.93 -11.40 -1.52
C ASN A 170 -30.21 -12.76 -1.63
N GLY A 171 -30.44 -13.63 -0.66
CA GLY A 171 -29.88 -14.99 -0.65
C GLY A 171 -30.51 -15.90 -1.72
N THR A 172 -29.98 -15.85 -2.94
CA THR A 172 -30.21 -16.88 -3.97
C THR A 172 -28.87 -17.46 -4.41
N SER A 173 -28.36 -18.38 -3.60
CA SER A 173 -27.35 -19.34 -4.02
C SER A 173 -27.98 -20.27 -5.06
N THR A 174 -27.79 -19.95 -6.34
CA THR A 174 -28.30 -20.76 -7.47
C THR A 174 -27.49 -22.05 -7.59
N GLY A 175 -27.77 -23.01 -6.71
CA GLY A 175 -27.24 -24.37 -6.81
C GLY A 175 -27.62 -24.97 -8.17
N SER A 176 -26.61 -25.43 -8.92
CA SER A 176 -26.81 -26.04 -10.24
C SER A 176 -27.45 -27.42 -10.10
N ASP A 177 -28.78 -27.45 -10.15
CA ASP A 177 -29.53 -28.70 -10.23
C ASP A 177 -29.47 -29.24 -11.67
N ARG A 178 -28.52 -30.15 -11.93
CA ARG A 178 -28.42 -30.85 -13.22
C ARG A 178 -29.46 -31.95 -13.30
N ALA A 179 -30.67 -31.59 -13.73
CA ALA A 179 -31.64 -32.55 -14.22
C ALA A 179 -31.20 -33.13 -15.58
N VAL A 180 -31.14 -34.46 -15.67
CA VAL A 180 -30.97 -35.22 -16.90
C VAL A 180 -32.29 -35.35 -17.66
N ASP A 181 -32.29 -35.11 -18.97
CA ASP A 181 -33.09 -35.91 -19.91
C ASP A 181 -32.48 -35.89 -21.33
N SER A 182 -32.87 -36.85 -22.17
CA SER A 182 -32.29 -37.19 -23.47
C SER A 182 -33.25 -36.89 -24.63
N GLY A 183 -32.75 -36.56 -25.83
CA GLY A 183 -33.65 -36.42 -27.00
C GLY A 183 -33.02 -35.95 -28.32
N THR A 184 -32.62 -36.92 -29.15
CA THR A 184 -32.41 -36.88 -30.61
C THR A 184 -33.50 -36.05 -31.35
N THR A 185 -33.33 -35.35 -32.49
CA THR A 185 -32.77 -35.78 -33.79
C THR A 185 -32.65 -34.62 -34.83
N GLU A 186 -31.66 -34.70 -35.74
CA GLU A 186 -31.57 -34.20 -37.15
C GLU A 186 -32.03 -32.78 -37.62
N GLY A 187 -31.23 -32.14 -38.50
CA GLY A 187 -31.70 -30.91 -39.22
C GLY A 187 -30.75 -30.05 -40.09
N ALA A 188 -29.80 -30.61 -40.86
CA ALA A 188 -29.15 -30.05 -42.08
C ALA A 188 -28.70 -28.55 -42.22
N ALA A 189 -27.37 -28.37 -42.39
CA ALA A 189 -26.65 -27.62 -43.46
C ALA A 189 -26.74 -26.07 -43.55
N THR A 190 -25.74 -25.29 -44.00
CA THR A 190 -24.53 -25.49 -44.85
C THR A 190 -23.33 -24.61 -44.40
N GLY A 191 -22.07 -25.10 -44.42
CA GLY A 191 -21.00 -24.70 -45.39
C GLY A 191 -20.31 -23.35 -45.07
N VAL A 192 -18.99 -23.20 -44.88
CA VAL A 192 -17.81 -23.46 -45.76
C VAL A 192 -16.55 -23.32 -44.86
N ALA A 193 -15.69 -24.34 -44.64
CA ALA A 193 -14.43 -24.69 -45.37
C ALA A 193 -13.44 -23.51 -45.59
N THR A 194 -12.11 -23.58 -45.38
CA THR A 194 -11.12 -24.64 -45.04
C THR A 194 -10.27 -24.21 -43.81
N THR A 195 -9.08 -24.71 -43.43
CA THR A 195 -8.08 -25.68 -43.96
C THR A 195 -7.25 -26.26 -42.80
N ASP A 196 -6.76 -27.49 -42.99
CA ASP A 196 -5.45 -28.10 -42.67
C ASP A 196 -4.66 -27.63 -41.43
N ASP A 197 -4.37 -28.48 -40.42
CA ASP A 197 -3.42 -29.62 -40.37
C ASP A 197 -1.92 -29.18 -40.37
N ALA A 198 -0.99 -29.77 -39.59
CA ALA A 198 -1.06 -30.81 -38.54
C ALA A 198 0.27 -30.86 -37.72
N ALA A 199 0.37 -31.81 -36.78
CA ALA A 199 1.53 -32.23 -35.96
C ALA A 199 1.98 -31.23 -34.87
N SER A 200 1.86 -31.53 -33.57
CA SER A 200 2.40 -32.66 -32.77
C SER A 200 3.88 -32.50 -32.47
N ASP A 201 4.15 -32.21 -31.20
CA ASP A 201 5.08 -32.87 -30.28
C ASP A 201 5.34 -31.87 -29.13
N GLY A 202 5.29 -32.21 -27.85
CA GLY A 202 5.39 -33.54 -27.25
C GLY A 202 6.59 -33.59 -26.33
N ASP A 203 6.63 -32.78 -25.26
CA ASP A 203 7.55 -33.02 -24.16
C ASP A 203 6.98 -32.55 -22.80
N THR A 204 7.33 -33.30 -21.75
CA THR A 204 7.04 -33.00 -20.34
C THR A 204 8.14 -33.62 -19.49
N PRO A 205 9.07 -32.81 -18.95
CA PRO A 205 9.99 -33.28 -17.92
C PRO A 205 9.45 -32.96 -16.49
N PRO A 206 9.76 -33.81 -15.48
CA PRO A 206 9.03 -33.82 -14.23
C PRO A 206 9.70 -33.06 -13.06
N ARG A 207 8.89 -32.91 -12.00
CA ARG A 207 9.26 -32.55 -10.61
C ARG A 207 10.57 -33.19 -10.14
N GLY A 208 11.52 -32.37 -9.68
CA GLY A 208 12.78 -32.81 -9.08
C GLY A 208 13.14 -32.07 -7.78
N THR A 209 13.11 -32.79 -6.67
CA THR A 209 13.84 -32.55 -5.40
C THR A 209 14.33 -33.95 -5.00
N PRO A 210 15.57 -34.16 -4.51
CA PRO A 210 16.03 -33.56 -3.24
C PRO A 210 17.56 -33.26 -3.16
N ALA A 211 18.02 -32.66 -2.05
CA ALA A 211 19.23 -33.09 -1.31
C ALA A 211 19.46 -32.20 -0.07
N ALA A 212 19.04 -32.66 1.11
CA ALA A 212 19.56 -32.15 2.38
C ALA A 212 20.66 -33.08 2.88
N VAL A 213 21.80 -32.52 3.31
CA VAL A 213 22.92 -33.28 3.89
C VAL A 213 22.70 -33.41 5.40
N ALA A 214 23.08 -34.56 5.97
CA ALA A 214 22.77 -34.95 7.34
C ALA A 214 23.99 -34.90 8.28
N THR A 215 23.75 -35.30 9.54
CA THR A 215 24.65 -35.40 10.71
C THR A 215 24.86 -34.07 11.48
N ASP A 216 24.90 -34.06 12.82
CA ASP A 216 25.14 -35.18 13.75
C ASP A 216 24.10 -35.33 14.90
N ARG A 217 24.25 -36.39 15.70
CA ARG A 217 23.35 -36.88 16.75
C ARG A 217 23.80 -36.42 18.15
N ASP A 218 22.86 -36.30 19.09
CA ASP A 218 22.92 -37.08 20.34
C ASP A 218 21.53 -37.29 20.97
N ALA A 219 21.42 -38.24 21.90
CA ALA A 219 20.20 -38.76 22.52
C ALA A 219 19.71 -37.89 23.72
N SER A 220 18.46 -37.97 24.21
CA SER A 220 17.97 -39.15 24.94
C SER A 220 16.46 -39.14 25.25
N GLN A 221 15.82 -40.26 24.91
CA GLN A 221 14.84 -41.03 25.72
C GLN A 221 13.96 -40.29 26.76
N ASN A 222 12.64 -40.19 26.52
CA ASN A 222 11.68 -41.12 27.15
C ASN A 222 10.24 -40.96 26.66
N ALA A 223 9.54 -42.10 26.63
CA ALA A 223 8.10 -42.29 26.46
C ALA A 223 7.65 -43.31 27.57
N PRO A 224 6.37 -43.69 27.80
CA PRO A 224 5.28 -43.63 26.82
C PRO A 224 3.82 -43.47 27.34
N THR A 225 2.88 -43.58 26.38
CA THR A 225 1.49 -44.11 26.48
C THR A 225 0.39 -43.35 27.23
N GLY A 226 -0.76 -43.23 26.55
CA GLY A 226 -2.05 -42.81 27.11
C GLY A 226 -3.16 -42.73 26.05
N ASP A 227 -3.50 -43.87 25.42
CA ASP A 227 -4.68 -43.98 24.53
C ASP A 227 -5.99 -43.74 25.30
N GLY A 228 -6.98 -43.10 24.67
CA GLY A 228 -8.30 -42.94 25.29
C GLY A 228 -9.28 -41.99 24.59
N ASP A 229 -9.91 -42.45 23.52
CA ASP A 229 -11.20 -41.94 23.03
C ASP A 229 -12.22 -43.08 23.19
N PRO A 230 -13.41 -42.84 23.77
CA PRO A 230 -14.59 -42.89 22.89
C PRO A 230 -15.74 -41.93 23.26
N LYS A 231 -16.13 -41.13 22.28
CA LYS A 231 -17.47 -41.05 21.65
C LYS A 231 -18.75 -40.61 22.41
N ASP A 232 -19.60 -39.98 21.57
CA ASP A 232 -21.08 -39.93 21.52
C ASP A 232 -21.86 -39.01 22.49
N GLY A 233 -22.80 -38.26 21.90
CA GLY A 233 -24.09 -37.98 22.59
C GLY A 233 -24.66 -36.55 22.53
N ALA A 234 -25.04 -36.08 21.34
CA ALA A 234 -26.13 -35.12 21.06
C ALA A 234 -26.68 -34.18 22.17
N SER A 235 -26.79 -32.88 21.87
CA SER A 235 -28.10 -32.31 21.46
C SER A 235 -27.95 -30.87 20.93
N GLY A 236 -28.85 -30.45 20.05
CA GLY A 236 -28.78 -29.15 19.40
C GLY A 236 -29.26 -27.99 20.27
N ALA A 237 -28.53 -26.88 20.22
CA ALA A 237 -29.06 -25.56 20.48
C ALA A 237 -28.66 -24.65 19.30
N LEU A 238 -29.63 -23.94 18.75
CA LEU A 238 -29.42 -22.99 17.65
C LEU A 238 -28.54 -21.84 18.14
N ALA A 239 -27.23 -21.93 17.91
CA ALA A 239 -26.32 -20.81 18.05
C ALA A 239 -26.64 -19.81 16.93
N GLN A 240 -27.59 -18.91 17.20
CA GLN A 240 -27.72 -17.67 16.45
C GLN A 240 -26.35 -16.99 16.53
N GLY A 241 -25.66 -16.89 15.39
CA GLY A 241 -24.28 -16.42 15.36
C GLY A 241 -24.19 -15.04 15.99
N THR A 242 -23.53 -14.95 17.15
CA THR A 242 -23.16 -13.67 17.76
C THR A 242 -22.52 -12.82 16.68
N PRO A 243 -23.00 -11.61 16.39
CA PRO A 243 -22.46 -10.82 15.29
C PRO A 243 -20.96 -10.64 15.50
N SER A 244 -20.17 -11.20 14.59
CA SER A 244 -18.71 -11.18 14.65
C SER A 244 -18.22 -9.77 14.97
N LYS A 245 -17.25 -9.63 15.89
CA LYS A 245 -16.69 -8.32 16.26
C LYS A 245 -16.15 -7.55 15.04
N GLY A 246 -15.72 -8.26 13.99
CA GLY A 246 -15.35 -7.64 12.70
C GLY A 246 -16.50 -6.84 12.07
N ASN A 247 -17.74 -7.35 12.13
CA ASN A 247 -18.90 -6.67 11.57
C ASN A 247 -19.26 -5.39 12.35
N SER A 248 -18.98 -5.32 13.66
CA SER A 248 -19.10 -4.06 14.41
C SER A 248 -18.00 -3.06 14.06
N GLY A 249 -16.76 -3.51 13.85
CA GLY A 249 -15.65 -2.66 13.43
C GLY A 249 -15.89 -2.02 12.05
N ILE A 250 -16.27 -2.84 11.06
CA ILE A 250 -16.60 -2.37 9.70
C ILE A 250 -17.75 -1.35 9.73
N ARG A 251 -18.84 -1.63 10.45
CA ARG A 251 -19.98 -0.69 10.56
C ARG A 251 -19.58 0.64 11.21
N ARG A 252 -18.69 0.63 12.20
CA ARG A 252 -18.12 1.85 12.79
C ARG A 252 -17.37 2.65 11.72
N VAL A 253 -16.45 2.02 10.99
CA VAL A 253 -15.66 2.69 9.94
C VAL A 253 -16.55 3.28 8.85
N LEU A 254 -17.54 2.54 8.35
CA LEU A 254 -18.44 3.04 7.32
C LEU A 254 -19.29 4.23 7.82
N ALA A 255 -19.69 4.23 9.10
CA ALA A 255 -20.40 5.36 9.70
C ALA A 255 -19.49 6.59 9.90
N GLU A 256 -18.25 6.40 10.36
CA GLU A 256 -17.26 7.48 10.51
C GLU A 256 -16.86 8.06 9.14
N ALA A 257 -16.60 7.22 8.14
CA ALA A 257 -16.34 7.64 6.76
C ALA A 257 -17.55 8.33 6.12
N ARG A 258 -18.79 7.94 6.48
CA ARG A 258 -20.00 8.66 6.05
C ARG A 258 -20.10 10.04 6.68
N ALA A 259 -19.74 10.18 7.96
CA ALA A 259 -19.77 11.46 8.68
C ALA A 259 -18.81 12.50 8.07
N TYR A 260 -17.74 12.08 7.39
CA TYR A 260 -16.88 12.99 6.61
C TYR A 260 -17.64 13.77 5.53
N VAL A 261 -18.70 13.21 4.94
CA VAL A 261 -19.51 13.90 3.92
C VAL A 261 -20.25 15.10 4.52
N ASP A 262 -20.73 14.98 5.76
CA ASP A 262 -21.47 16.03 6.47
C ASP A 262 -20.55 16.99 7.25
N SER A 263 -19.37 16.51 7.67
CA SER A 263 -18.34 17.25 8.40
C SER A 263 -16.97 16.94 7.81
N PRO A 264 -16.54 17.69 6.78
CA PRO A 264 -15.30 17.41 6.05
C PRO A 264 -14.08 17.29 6.97
N PRO A 265 -13.24 16.25 6.79
CA PRO A 265 -12.02 16.07 7.54
C PRO A 265 -10.95 17.08 7.10
N PRO A 266 -9.82 17.16 7.83
CA PRO A 266 -8.64 17.87 7.36
C PRO A 266 -8.19 17.42 5.97
N LEU A 267 -7.59 18.34 5.22
CA LEU A 267 -7.18 18.10 3.84
C LEU A 267 -6.19 16.92 3.75
N GLY A 268 -6.32 16.13 2.68
CA GLY A 268 -5.51 14.94 2.45
C GLY A 268 -5.92 13.69 3.23
N ARG A 269 -6.83 13.78 4.21
CA ARG A 269 -7.36 12.58 4.89
C ARG A 269 -8.21 11.68 3.97
N VAL A 270 -8.80 12.26 2.92
CA VAL A 270 -9.49 11.54 1.85
C VAL A 270 -8.82 11.89 0.51
N ARG A 271 -8.30 10.87 -0.18
CA ARG A 271 -7.52 10.97 -1.42
C ARG A 271 -8.17 10.13 -2.51
N SER A 272 -8.12 10.62 -3.75
CA SER A 272 -8.61 9.93 -4.95
C SER A 272 -7.56 9.96 -6.05
N SER A 273 -7.16 8.78 -6.53
CA SER A 273 -6.29 8.60 -7.70
C SER A 273 -7.03 7.86 -8.82
N PHE A 274 -6.60 8.08 -10.06
CA PHE A 274 -7.10 7.29 -11.19
C PHE A 274 -6.74 5.81 -10.99
N ALA A 275 -7.67 4.92 -11.34
CA ALA A 275 -7.44 3.48 -11.46
C ALA A 275 -7.63 3.05 -12.92
N SER A 276 -7.57 1.75 -13.20
CA SER A 276 -7.86 1.23 -14.55
C SER A 276 -9.34 1.36 -14.91
N GLY A 277 -9.62 1.90 -16.11
CA GLY A 277 -10.96 2.22 -16.59
C GLY A 277 -11.43 3.61 -16.15
N ASP A 278 -12.75 3.80 -16.02
CA ASP A 278 -13.35 5.03 -15.45
C ASP A 278 -13.35 5.04 -13.91
N ALA A 279 -12.74 4.03 -13.29
CA ALA A 279 -12.70 3.82 -11.86
C ALA A 279 -11.62 4.67 -11.17
N ARG A 280 -11.76 4.82 -9.85
CA ARG A 280 -10.79 5.54 -9.01
C ARG A 280 -10.48 4.74 -7.76
N THR A 281 -9.23 4.78 -7.34
CA THR A 281 -8.80 4.23 -6.05
C THR A 281 -8.94 5.34 -5.01
N LEU A 282 -9.71 5.04 -3.97
CA LEU A 282 -9.95 5.92 -2.83
C LEU A 282 -9.14 5.43 -1.63
N ARG A 283 -8.51 6.38 -0.94
CA ARG A 283 -7.91 6.19 0.38
C ARG A 283 -8.61 7.13 1.35
N ALA A 284 -9.01 6.61 2.49
CA ALA A 284 -9.54 7.39 3.60
C ALA A 284 -8.98 6.82 4.91
N ASP A 285 -8.55 7.69 5.81
CA ASP A 285 -7.96 7.31 7.09
C ASP A 285 -8.72 7.96 8.25
N GLY A 286 -8.65 7.38 9.44
CA GLY A 286 -9.32 7.91 10.62
C GLY A 286 -8.87 7.26 11.93
N PRO A 287 -9.46 7.66 13.08
CA PRO A 287 -9.01 7.20 14.40
C PRO A 287 -9.10 5.68 14.57
N GLY A 288 -7.93 5.05 14.48
CA GLY A 288 -7.75 3.60 14.59
C GLY A 288 -8.23 2.79 13.38
N TRP A 289 -8.35 3.40 12.20
CA TRP A 289 -8.70 2.70 10.96
C TRP A 289 -8.10 3.32 9.70
N SER A 290 -7.98 2.50 8.66
CA SER A 290 -7.60 2.89 7.31
C SER A 290 -8.49 2.15 6.31
N LEU A 291 -8.94 2.86 5.28
CA LEU A 291 -9.81 2.35 4.21
C LEU A 291 -9.13 2.52 2.85
N VAL A 292 -9.24 1.49 2.03
CA VAL A 292 -8.86 1.47 0.62
C VAL A 292 -10.06 1.00 -0.18
N ALA A 293 -10.43 1.64 -1.27
CA ALA A 293 -11.56 1.19 -2.07
C ALA A 293 -11.37 1.50 -3.55
N ARG A 294 -12.12 0.78 -4.39
CA ARG A 294 -12.34 1.13 -5.79
C ARG A 294 -13.79 1.55 -5.98
N THR A 295 -14.02 2.68 -6.66
CA THR A 295 -15.38 3.22 -6.88
C THR A 295 -16.32 2.28 -7.66
N ASP A 296 -15.76 1.32 -8.41
CA ASP A 296 -16.48 0.34 -9.22
C ASP A 296 -16.63 -1.05 -8.59
N ASP A 297 -16.03 -1.32 -7.42
CA ASP A 297 -15.88 -2.68 -6.86
C ASP A 297 -16.17 -2.72 -5.33
N ILE A 298 -15.18 -3.07 -4.50
CA ILE A 298 -15.28 -3.25 -3.05
C ILE A 298 -14.42 -2.24 -2.27
N ALA A 299 -14.44 -2.36 -0.94
CA ALA A 299 -13.47 -1.71 -0.06
C ALA A 299 -12.74 -2.72 0.83
N PHE A 300 -11.56 -2.34 1.31
CA PHE A 300 -10.77 -2.99 2.34
C PHE A 300 -10.64 -2.04 3.54
N VAL A 301 -10.76 -2.59 4.75
CA VAL A 301 -10.63 -1.87 6.01
C VAL A 301 -9.59 -2.54 6.88
N LEU A 302 -8.65 -1.76 7.41
CA LEU A 302 -7.66 -2.18 8.39
C LEU A 302 -7.96 -1.45 9.70
N LEU A 303 -7.81 -2.13 10.85
CA LEU A 303 -8.20 -1.61 12.16
C LEU A 303 -7.10 -1.83 13.20
N ASP A 304 -7.01 -0.95 14.21
CA ASP A 304 -6.09 -1.12 15.34
C ASP A 304 -6.52 -2.19 16.35
N ASP A 305 -7.81 -2.54 16.40
CA ASP A 305 -8.30 -3.65 17.24
C ASP A 305 -8.11 -5.04 16.59
N LYS A 306 -7.63 -5.07 15.33
CA LYS A 306 -7.40 -6.27 14.52
C LYS A 306 -6.07 -6.16 13.75
N PRO A 307 -4.93 -6.16 14.45
CA PRO A 307 -3.62 -5.94 13.86
C PRO A 307 -3.29 -7.00 12.80
N GLY A 308 -2.84 -6.55 11.62
CA GLY A 308 -2.50 -7.41 10.48
C GLY A 308 -3.69 -8.03 9.74
N GLU A 309 -4.93 -7.84 10.20
CA GLU A 309 -6.11 -8.31 9.47
C GLU A 309 -6.56 -7.27 8.43
N VAL A 310 -6.78 -7.73 7.20
CA VAL A 310 -7.44 -6.94 6.13
C VAL A 310 -8.89 -7.39 6.06
N LEU A 311 -9.82 -6.49 6.33
CA LEU A 311 -11.26 -6.77 6.36
C LEU A 311 -11.93 -6.31 5.06
N PRO A 312 -12.37 -7.23 4.19
CA PRO A 312 -13.06 -6.83 2.97
C PRO A 312 -14.51 -6.43 3.23
N VAL A 313 -14.98 -5.46 2.47
CA VAL A 313 -16.33 -4.87 2.55
C VAL A 313 -16.94 -4.94 1.16
N GLY A 314 -17.83 -5.90 0.96
CA GLY A 314 -18.56 -6.08 -0.28
C GLY A 314 -19.44 -4.88 -0.61
N ARG A 315 -19.67 -4.67 -1.91
CA ARG A 315 -20.34 -3.49 -2.45
C ARG A 315 -21.70 -3.18 -1.79
N GLY A 316 -22.61 -4.15 -1.76
CA GLY A 316 -23.95 -3.98 -1.18
C GLY A 316 -24.71 -2.76 -1.72
N PRO A 317 -25.73 -2.26 -1.00
CA PRO A 317 -26.50 -1.08 -1.41
C PRO A 317 -25.89 0.25 -0.96
N GLU A 318 -25.08 0.28 0.11
CA GLU A 318 -24.62 1.52 0.74
C GLU A 318 -23.23 1.99 0.28
N LEU A 319 -22.30 1.06 0.00
CA LEU A 319 -20.90 1.41 -0.33
C LEU A 319 -20.80 2.30 -1.58
N PRO A 320 -21.49 2.05 -2.71
CA PRO A 320 -21.34 2.88 -3.91
C PRO A 320 -21.65 4.37 -3.66
N GLY A 321 -22.75 4.64 -2.93
CA GLY A 321 -23.16 6.01 -2.60
C GLY A 321 -22.31 6.66 -1.49
N LEU A 322 -21.50 5.90 -0.76
CA LEU A 322 -20.44 6.42 0.11
C LEU A 322 -19.19 6.74 -0.71
N LEU A 323 -18.72 5.82 -1.55
CA LEU A 323 -17.51 6.02 -2.37
C LEU A 323 -17.66 7.18 -3.35
N GLU A 324 -18.82 7.34 -3.99
CA GLU A 324 -19.10 8.48 -4.86
C GLU A 324 -19.07 9.83 -4.10
N ALA A 325 -19.51 9.85 -2.84
CA ALA A 325 -19.46 11.05 -2.01
C ALA A 325 -18.03 11.37 -1.56
N LEU A 326 -17.26 10.34 -1.18
CA LEU A 326 -15.84 10.46 -0.83
C LEU A 326 -15.00 10.92 -2.03
N ASP A 327 -15.26 10.44 -3.24
CA ASP A 327 -14.54 10.87 -4.46
C ASP A 327 -14.82 12.33 -4.86
N LYS A 328 -16.02 12.83 -4.57
CA LYS A 328 -16.39 14.24 -4.83
C LYS A 328 -15.71 15.21 -3.85
N MET A 329 -15.42 14.77 -2.63
CA MET A 329 -14.74 15.60 -1.62
C MET A 329 -13.22 15.37 -1.55
N ALA A 330 -12.72 14.26 -2.10
CA ALA A 330 -11.30 13.92 -2.09
C ALA A 330 -10.46 15.01 -2.77
N VAL A 331 -9.32 15.36 -2.16
CA VAL A 331 -8.37 16.25 -2.82
C VAL A 331 -7.69 15.49 -3.96
N ARG A 332 -7.65 16.11 -5.14
CA ARG A 332 -7.19 15.49 -6.38
C ARG A 332 -5.77 15.95 -6.68
N PRO A 333 -4.88 15.03 -7.11
CA PRO A 333 -3.69 15.43 -7.86
C PRO A 333 -4.15 16.11 -9.16
N ASN A 334 -3.59 17.27 -9.47
CA ASN A 334 -3.68 17.90 -10.80
C ASN A 334 -2.65 17.26 -11.74
#